data_AF-A0A8S3T7I0-F1
#
_entry.id   AF-A0A8S3T7I0-F1
#
_cell.length_a   1.000
_cell.length_b   1.000
_cell.length_c   1.000
_cell.angle_alpha   90.00
_cell.angle_beta   90.00
_cell.angle_gamma   90.00
#
_symmetry.space_group_name_H-M   'P 1'
#
loop_
_entity.id
_entity.type
_entity.pdbx_description
1 polymer ?
#
loop_
_entity_poly.entity_id
_entity_poly.type
_entity_poly.pdbx_seq_one_letter_code
_entity_poly.pdbx_strand_id
1 'polypeptide(L)'
;MLQFHDDTFFIGTTMNSMLSAELSTKGNSPLSGIQLDPVPITQGHYDDLRGLVVMHESQLGGDFLTAGTDGVVCWFNTERRDPVCKLMLKGMQFTCVDSSFDGKNVVLGTKNGNLVILKIEGESSSEVFNNKITKDSRLCAIFTRLHNHSCWWT
;
A
#
# COMPACT_ATOMS: atom_id res chain seq x y z
N MET A 1 -7.24 7.96 -0.27
CA MET A 1 -6.03 7.58 -1.04
C MET A 1 -6.47 6.93 -2.33
N LEU A 2 -5.72 7.09 -3.42
CA LEU A 2 -6.07 6.51 -4.72
C LEU A 2 -4.84 5.82 -5.30
N GLN A 3 -5.00 4.57 -5.74
CA GLN A 3 -3.97 3.78 -6.41
C GLN A 3 -4.52 3.14 -7.68
N PHE A 4 -3.63 2.80 -8.61
CA PHE A 4 -4.00 2.20 -9.89
C PHE A 4 -3.20 0.92 -10.14
N HIS A 5 -3.89 -0.13 -10.56
CA HIS A 5 -3.31 -1.41 -10.95
C HIS A 5 -4.07 -1.97 -12.15
N ASP A 6 -3.34 -2.27 -13.22
CA ASP A 6 -3.89 -2.73 -14.50
C ASP A 6 -5.00 -1.82 -15.04
N ASP A 7 -6.25 -2.26 -15.06
CA ASP A 7 -7.42 -1.45 -15.45
C ASP A 7 -8.30 -1.07 -14.25
N THR A 8 -7.84 -1.33 -13.02
CA THR A 8 -8.61 -1.08 -11.79
C THR A 8 -8.01 0.04 -10.97
N PHE A 9 -8.88 0.94 -10.48
CA PHE A 9 -8.52 1.93 -9.49
C PHE A 9 -9.03 1.53 -8.10
N PHE A 10 -8.17 1.72 -7.10
CA PHE A 10 -8.46 1.45 -5.69
C PHE A 10 -8.53 2.76 -4.92
N ILE A 11 -9.60 2.92 -4.14
CA ILE A 11 -9.86 4.11 -3.33
C ILE A 11 -9.95 3.71 -1.88
N GLY A 12 -8.97 4.14 -1.08
CA GLY A 12 -9.06 4.11 0.37
C GLY A 12 -9.86 5.29 0.90
N THR A 13 -10.93 5.02 1.63
CA THR A 13 -11.84 6.01 2.22
C THR A 13 -11.48 6.31 3.68
N THR A 14 -12.00 7.42 4.20
CA THR A 14 -11.87 7.79 5.63
C THR A 14 -12.73 6.92 6.54
N MET A 15 -13.65 6.12 6.00
CA MET A 15 -14.44 5.16 6.77
C MET A 15 -13.73 3.81 6.88
N ASN A 16 -12.40 3.79 6.76
CA ASN A 16 -11.59 2.57 6.82
C ASN A 16 -12.12 1.47 5.88
N SER A 17 -12.60 1.88 4.72
CA SER A 17 -13.16 1.00 3.69
C SER A 17 -12.43 1.25 2.38
N MET A 18 -12.22 0.18 1.62
CA MET A 18 -11.66 0.22 0.28
C MET A 18 -12.76 0.04 -0.76
N LEU A 19 -12.74 0.88 -1.78
CA LEU A 19 -13.56 0.76 -2.99
C LEU A 19 -12.65 0.43 -4.16
N SER A 20 -13.13 -0.37 -5.10
CA SER A 20 -12.47 -0.60 -6.38
C SER A 20 -13.42 -0.28 -7.52
N ALA A 21 -12.87 0.08 -8.67
CA ALA A 21 -13.63 0.15 -9.89
C ALA A 21 -12.73 0.05 -11.13
N GLU A 22 -13.30 -0.47 -12.21
CA GLU A 22 -12.63 -0.64 -13.48
C GLU A 22 -12.71 0.64 -14.32
N LEU A 23 -11.60 1.02 -14.96
CA LEU A 23 -11.56 2.12 -15.92
C LEU A 23 -12.19 1.69 -17.24
N SER A 24 -13.18 2.48 -17.69
CA SER A 24 -13.81 2.25 -18.98
C SER A 24 -12.83 2.51 -20.13
N THR A 25 -12.55 1.50 -20.94
CA THR A 25 -11.69 1.58 -22.13
C THR A 25 -12.38 2.22 -23.34
N LYS A 26 -13.70 2.50 -23.28
CA LYS A 26 -14.51 2.92 -24.42
C LYS A 26 -15.01 4.36 -24.30
N GLY A 27 -14.13 5.35 -24.30
CA GLY A 27 -14.42 6.78 -24.57
C GLY A 27 -15.48 7.49 -23.71
N ASN A 28 -16.16 6.77 -22.83
CA ASN A 28 -17.12 7.26 -21.86
C ASN A 28 -16.36 7.75 -20.62
N SER A 29 -17.05 8.48 -19.74
CA SER A 29 -16.49 8.83 -18.44
C SER A 29 -15.87 7.59 -17.79
N PRO A 30 -14.65 7.66 -17.23
CA PRO A 30 -14.00 6.53 -16.56
C PRO A 30 -14.83 6.01 -15.38
N LEU A 31 -15.84 6.77 -14.94
CA LEU A 31 -16.78 6.38 -13.89
C LEU A 31 -18.13 5.86 -14.41
N SER A 32 -18.33 5.81 -15.73
CA SER A 32 -19.59 5.39 -16.33
C SER A 32 -19.81 3.89 -16.13
N GLY A 33 -20.86 3.52 -15.42
CA GLY A 33 -21.24 2.12 -15.20
C GLY A 33 -20.59 1.47 -13.99
N ILE A 34 -19.85 2.24 -13.17
CA ILE A 34 -19.33 1.73 -11.91
C ILE A 34 -20.49 1.39 -10.98
N GLN A 35 -20.55 0.12 -10.60
CA GLN A 35 -21.32 -0.31 -9.45
C GLN A 35 -20.40 -0.32 -8.25
N LEU A 36 -20.70 0.54 -7.27
CA LEU A 36 -20.05 0.45 -5.97
C LEU A 36 -20.47 -0.86 -5.34
N ASP A 37 -19.49 -1.71 -5.06
CA ASP A 37 -19.78 -2.94 -4.37
C ASP A 37 -20.29 -2.64 -2.95
N PRO A 38 -21.46 -3.16 -2.55
CA PRO A 38 -21.98 -2.92 -1.21
C PRO A 38 -21.16 -3.62 -0.12
N VAL A 39 -20.31 -4.59 -0.49
CA VAL A 39 -19.45 -5.32 0.44
C VAL A 39 -18.11 -4.58 0.56
N PRO A 40 -17.84 -3.89 1.68
CA PRO A 40 -16.55 -3.24 1.89
C PRO A 40 -15.44 -4.29 1.86
N ILE A 41 -14.38 -4.01 1.10
CA ILE A 41 -13.29 -4.97 0.87
C ILE A 41 -12.45 -5.20 2.14
N THR A 42 -12.50 -4.33 3.15
CA THR A 42 -11.53 -4.40 4.26
C THR A 42 -12.07 -3.89 5.61
N GLN A 43 -12.19 -4.76 6.62
CA GLN A 43 -12.04 -4.36 8.04
C GLN A 43 -10.63 -4.80 8.52
N GLY A 44 -9.61 -4.04 8.16
CA GLY A 44 -8.21 -4.32 8.53
C GLY A 44 -7.72 -3.51 9.73
N HIS A 45 -8.06 -2.24 9.75
CA HIS A 45 -7.55 -1.26 10.71
C HIS A 45 -8.60 -0.87 11.75
N TYR A 46 -8.16 -0.23 12.83
CA TYR A 46 -9.01 0.32 13.89
C TYR A 46 -9.02 1.85 13.90
N ASP A 47 -8.22 2.49 13.03
CA ASP A 47 -7.99 3.93 12.98
C ASP A 47 -7.76 4.38 11.52
N ASP A 48 -7.37 5.65 11.33
CA ASP A 48 -7.12 6.28 10.05
C ASP A 48 -6.17 5.47 9.15
N LEU A 49 -6.65 5.17 7.95
CA LEU A 49 -5.83 4.63 6.87
C LEU A 49 -5.02 5.76 6.22
N ARG A 50 -3.68 5.62 6.20
CA ARG A 50 -2.77 6.66 5.69
C ARG A 50 -1.85 6.19 4.57
N GLY A 51 -1.70 4.88 4.42
CA GLY A 51 -0.94 4.27 3.34
C GLY A 51 -1.79 3.29 2.53
N LEU A 52 -1.63 3.33 1.21
CA LEU A 52 -2.15 2.36 0.25
C LEU A 52 -1.14 2.24 -0.89
N VAL A 53 -0.69 1.02 -1.19
CA VAL A 53 0.23 0.72 -2.29
C VAL A 53 -0.15 -0.58 -2.97
N VAL A 54 0.08 -0.68 -4.28
CA VAL A 54 -0.11 -1.90 -5.06
C VAL A 54 1.12 -2.80 -4.94
N MET A 55 0.91 -4.09 -4.72
CA MET A 55 1.95 -5.08 -4.60
C MET A 55 2.12 -5.81 -5.94
N HIS A 56 3.18 -5.47 -6.68
CA HIS A 56 3.42 -6.05 -8.01
C HIS A 56 3.76 -7.55 -7.99
N GLU A 57 4.63 -7.98 -7.08
CA GLU A 57 5.07 -9.39 -6.97
C GLU A 57 4.91 -9.87 -5.51
N SER A 58 3.67 -9.98 -5.06
CA SER A 58 3.37 -10.38 -3.68
C SER A 58 3.65 -11.86 -3.43
N GLN A 59 4.60 -12.16 -2.53
CA GLN A 59 4.84 -13.54 -2.06
C GLN A 59 3.67 -14.09 -1.22
N LEU A 60 2.82 -13.19 -0.73
CA LEU A 60 1.67 -13.49 0.11
C LEU A 60 0.38 -13.64 -0.70
N GLY A 61 0.39 -13.35 -2.01
CA GLY A 61 -0.83 -13.36 -2.82
C GLY A 61 -1.80 -12.21 -2.51
N GLY A 62 -1.31 -11.14 -1.88
CA GLY A 62 -2.06 -9.89 -1.70
C GLY A 62 -1.70 -8.87 -2.78
N ASP A 63 -2.70 -8.31 -3.46
CA ASP A 63 -2.56 -7.39 -4.60
C ASP A 63 -2.25 -5.96 -4.16
N PHE A 64 -2.61 -5.61 -2.93
CA PHE A 64 -2.28 -4.30 -2.36
C PHE A 64 -2.02 -4.41 -0.86
N LEU A 65 -1.36 -3.37 -0.35
CA LEU A 65 -0.98 -3.23 1.04
C LEU A 65 -1.50 -1.90 1.58
N THR A 66 -2.04 -1.93 2.80
CA THR A 66 -2.49 -0.76 3.53
C THR A 66 -1.72 -0.57 4.84
N ALA A 67 -1.56 0.69 5.25
CA ALA A 67 -0.93 1.03 6.52
C ALA A 67 -1.74 2.13 7.24
N GLY A 68 -1.95 1.96 8.54
CA GLY A 68 -2.77 2.85 9.37
C GLY A 68 -2.02 3.52 10.52
N THR A 69 -2.67 4.49 11.15
CA THR A 69 -2.17 5.11 12.39
C THR A 69 -2.30 4.21 13.62
N ASP A 70 -3.02 3.10 13.50
CA ASP A 70 -3.14 2.04 14.50
C ASP A 70 -1.91 1.12 14.59
N GLY A 71 -0.91 1.33 13.73
CA GLY A 71 0.29 0.50 13.67
C GLY A 71 0.07 -0.84 12.99
N VAL A 72 -1.07 -1.01 12.30
CA VAL A 72 -1.36 -2.18 11.49
C VAL A 72 -0.86 -1.96 10.06
N VAL A 73 -0.31 -3.03 9.48
CA VAL A 73 -0.06 -3.18 8.05
C VAL A 73 -0.82 -4.41 7.57
N CYS A 74 -1.64 -4.28 6.54
CA CYS A 74 -2.44 -5.37 6.00
C CYS A 74 -2.17 -5.58 4.51
N TRP A 75 -2.07 -6.85 4.10
CA TRP A 75 -2.09 -7.28 2.70
C TRP A 75 -3.48 -7.79 2.37
N PHE A 76 -4.00 -7.41 1.22
CA PHE A 76 -5.34 -7.79 0.79
C PHE A 76 -5.32 -8.47 -0.56
N ASN A 77 -6.13 -9.52 -0.69
CA ASN A 77 -6.45 -10.12 -1.98
C ASN A 77 -7.76 -9.52 -2.48
N THR A 78 -7.74 -8.94 -3.67
CA THR A 78 -8.87 -8.24 -4.28
C THR A 78 -9.94 -9.20 -4.75
N GLU A 79 -9.55 -10.38 -5.25
CA GLU A 79 -10.48 -11.42 -5.72
C GLU A 79 -11.28 -12.02 -4.54
N ARG A 80 -10.60 -12.39 -3.47
CA ARG A 80 -11.17 -13.00 -2.26
C ARG A 80 -11.77 -11.98 -1.29
N ARG A 81 -11.39 -10.71 -1.41
CA ARG A 81 -11.81 -9.60 -0.55
C ARG A 81 -11.53 -9.83 0.93
N ASP A 82 -10.40 -10.46 1.24
CA ASP A 82 -9.96 -10.75 2.60
C ASP A 82 -8.51 -10.33 2.83
N PRO A 83 -8.14 -10.00 4.09
CA PRO A 83 -6.76 -9.80 4.44
C PRO A 83 -6.01 -11.14 4.37
N VAL A 84 -4.93 -11.19 3.60
CA VAL A 84 -4.07 -12.37 3.50
C VAL A 84 -3.02 -12.39 4.59
N CYS A 85 -2.53 -11.20 4.97
CA CYS A 85 -1.58 -11.05 6.07
C CYS A 85 -1.88 -9.77 6.84
N LYS A 86 -1.72 -9.84 8.16
CA LYS A 86 -1.87 -8.71 9.08
C LYS A 86 -0.66 -8.65 10.00
N LEU A 87 0.10 -7.57 9.90
CA LEU A 87 1.25 -7.29 10.74
C LEU A 87 0.92 -6.15 11.72
N MET A 88 1.29 -6.33 12.99
CA MET A 88 1.05 -5.37 14.06
C MET A 88 2.39 -4.84 14.60
N LEU A 89 2.71 -3.58 14.30
CA LEU A 89 3.91 -2.90 14.75
C LEU A 89 3.55 -1.94 15.88
N LYS A 90 3.48 -2.47 17.11
CA LYS A 90 2.99 -1.76 18.28
C LYS A 90 3.75 -0.43 18.52
N GLY A 91 2.99 0.63 18.76
CA GLY A 91 3.54 1.96 19.06
C GLY A 91 4.00 2.76 17.84
N MET A 92 3.82 2.23 16.63
CA MET A 92 4.07 2.96 15.38
C MET A 92 2.76 3.52 14.84
N GLN A 93 2.81 4.75 14.33
CA GLN A 93 1.68 5.37 13.61
C GLN A 93 2.15 5.66 12.20
N PHE A 94 1.64 4.93 11.21
CA PHE A 94 2.09 5.08 9.83
C PHE A 94 1.40 6.25 9.15
N THR A 95 2.16 6.94 8.30
CA THR A 95 1.74 8.14 7.57
C THR A 95 1.87 7.97 6.06
N CYS A 96 2.70 7.04 5.61
CA CYS A 96 2.84 6.63 4.23
C CYS A 96 3.39 5.22 4.15
N VAL A 97 3.19 4.58 3.01
CA VAL A 97 3.75 3.27 2.68
C VAL A 97 4.09 3.21 1.20
N ASP A 98 5.14 2.48 0.87
CA ASP A 98 5.47 2.08 -0.49
C ASP A 98 6.11 0.70 -0.51
N SER A 99 6.13 0.03 -1.66
CA SER A 99 6.68 -1.32 -1.83
C SER A 99 7.70 -1.38 -2.95
N SER A 100 8.72 -2.21 -2.78
CA SER A 100 9.62 -2.55 -3.88
C SER A 100 8.87 -3.34 -4.96
N PHE A 101 9.34 -3.22 -6.20
CA PHE A 101 8.69 -3.88 -7.34
C PHE A 101 8.64 -5.40 -7.20
N ASP A 102 9.67 -6.01 -6.59
CA ASP A 102 9.71 -7.46 -6.33
C ASP A 102 8.84 -7.89 -5.13
N GLY A 103 8.12 -6.95 -4.50
CA GLY A 103 7.26 -7.20 -3.34
C GLY A 103 7.99 -7.66 -2.07
N LYS A 104 9.32 -7.71 -2.07
CA LYS A 104 10.13 -8.24 -0.96
C LYS A 104 10.41 -7.22 0.12
N ASN A 105 10.33 -5.93 -0.20
CA ASN A 105 10.61 -4.86 0.75
C ASN A 105 9.44 -3.89 0.78
N VAL A 106 9.08 -3.47 1.98
CA VAL A 106 8.06 -2.44 2.21
C VAL A 106 8.71 -1.33 3.02
N VAL A 107 8.53 -0.10 2.59
CA VAL A 107 9.00 1.09 3.30
C VAL A 107 7.81 1.82 3.91
N LEU A 108 7.94 2.17 5.18
CA LEU A 108 6.91 2.82 5.97
C LEU A 108 7.48 4.12 6.54
N GLY A 109 6.71 5.19 6.42
CA GLY A 109 7.00 6.45 7.12
C GLY A 109 6.09 6.59 8.34
N THR A 110 6.67 6.94 9.48
CA THR A 110 5.93 7.12 10.74
C THR A 110 5.72 8.59 11.08
N LYS A 111 4.69 8.88 11.90
CA LYS A 111 4.40 10.21 12.45
C LYS A 111 5.54 10.80 13.30
N ASN A 112 6.47 9.98 13.78
CA ASN A 112 7.61 10.43 14.58
C ASN A 112 8.86 10.74 13.74
N GLY A 113 8.75 10.66 12.42
CA GLY A 113 9.86 10.88 11.49
C GLY A 113 10.79 9.68 11.33
N ASN A 114 10.38 8.49 11.80
CA ASN A 114 11.11 7.25 11.54
C ASN A 114 10.76 6.71 10.16
N LEU A 115 11.77 6.22 9.46
CA LEU A 115 11.66 5.38 8.28
C LEU A 115 11.86 3.94 8.72
N VAL A 116 10.91 3.07 8.39
CA VAL A 116 10.96 1.64 8.69
C VAL A 116 11.00 0.87 7.36
N ILE A 117 11.92 -0.07 7.23
CA ILE A 117 11.99 -0.98 6.08
C ILE A 117 11.76 -2.39 6.59
N LEU A 118 10.73 -3.03 6.07
CA LEU A 118 10.39 -4.42 6.33
C LEU A 118 10.84 -5.27 5.15
N LYS A 119 11.43 -6.43 5.45
CA LYS A 119 11.65 -7.50 4.47
C LYS A 119 10.58 -8.56 4.67
N ILE A 120 9.93 -8.94 3.56
CA ILE A 120 8.87 -9.94 3.51
C ILE A 120 9.46 -11.26 3.02
N GLU A 121 9.25 -12.32 3.80
CA GLU A 121 9.74 -13.67 3.51
C GLU A 121 8.61 -14.67 3.76
N GLY A 122 7.82 -14.95 2.72
CA GLY A 122 6.57 -15.72 2.84
C GLY A 122 5.62 -15.07 3.84
N GLU A 123 5.11 -15.85 4.79
CA GLU A 123 4.22 -15.40 5.88
C GLU A 123 4.94 -14.64 7.01
N SER A 124 6.27 -14.55 6.94
CA SER A 124 7.08 -13.86 7.94
C SER A 124 7.55 -12.50 7.45
N SER A 125 7.85 -11.61 8.39
CA SER A 125 8.48 -10.33 8.10
C SER A 125 9.53 -10.00 9.14
N SER A 126 10.55 -9.25 8.72
CA SER A 126 11.60 -8.76 9.61
C SER A 126 11.87 -7.28 9.36
N GLU A 127 12.20 -6.56 10.42
CA GLU A 127 12.62 -5.16 10.32
C GLU A 127 14.09 -5.10 9.93
N VAL A 128 14.37 -4.60 8.73
CA VAL A 128 15.74 -4.40 8.22
C VAL A 128 16.31 -3.06 8.66
N PHE A 129 15.42 -2.06 8.78
CA PHE A 129 15.80 -0.71 9.14
C PHE A 129 14.69 -0.04 9.92
N ASN A 130 15.05 0.70 10.97
CA ASN A 130 14.15 1.55 11.72
C ASN A 130 14.96 2.64 12.41
N ASN A 131 15.06 3.78 11.75
CA ASN A 131 15.75 4.92 12.31
C ASN A 131 14.97 6.20 12.07
N LYS A 132 15.16 7.14 12.99
CA LYS A 132 14.65 8.49 12.86
C LYS A 132 15.45 9.24 11.80
N ILE A 133 14.79 9.63 10.71
CA ILE A 133 15.42 10.37 9.60
C ILE A 133 15.13 11.87 9.72
N THR A 134 14.00 12.24 10.32
CA THR A 134 13.60 13.64 10.50
C THR A 134 13.00 13.89 11.88
N LYS A 135 13.10 15.14 12.34
CA LYS A 135 12.36 15.61 13.53
C LYS A 135 10.93 16.04 13.19
N ASP A 136 10.64 16.25 11.91
CA ASP A 136 9.29 16.57 11.43
C ASP A 136 8.39 15.33 11.53
N SER A 137 7.13 15.58 11.85
CA SER A 137 6.07 14.57 11.84
C SER A 137 5.61 14.16 10.45
N ARG A 138 6.01 14.89 9.40
CA ARG A 138 5.61 14.66 8.01
C ARG A 138 6.75 14.00 7.24
N LEU A 139 6.74 12.67 7.23
CA LEU A 139 7.61 11.90 6.36
C LEU A 139 6.78 11.31 5.23
N CYS A 140 7.27 11.44 4.00
CA CYS A 140 6.79 10.69 2.85
C CYS A 140 7.96 9.85 2.34
N ALA A 141 7.73 8.56 2.11
CA ALA A 141 8.73 7.61 1.65
C ALA A 141 8.19 6.93 0.39
N ILE A 142 9.02 6.89 -0.65
CA ILE A 142 8.70 6.32 -1.97
C ILE A 142 9.94 5.56 -2.45
N PHE A 143 9.76 4.34 -2.94
CA PHE A 143 10.72 3.62 -3.76
C PHE A 143 10.71 4.22 -5.17
N THR A 144 11.77 4.97 -5.49
CA THR A 144 11.95 5.45 -6.87
C THR A 144 12.53 4.33 -7.72
N ARG A 145 11.79 3.93 -8.77
CA ARG A 145 12.34 3.04 -9.79
C ARG A 145 13.39 3.83 -10.58
N LEU A 146 14.67 3.55 -10.34
CA LEU A 146 15.71 3.95 -11.27
C LEU A 146 15.55 3.05 -12.50
N HIS A 147 14.83 3.52 -13.51
CA HIS A 147 14.95 2.90 -14.83
C HIS A 147 16.41 3.07 -15.24
N ASN A 148 17.16 1.96 -15.23
CA ASN A 148 18.42 1.85 -15.95
C ASN A 148 18.11 2.01 -17.45
N HIS A 149 17.82 3.24 -17.87
CA HIS A 149 18.12 3.65 -19.22
C HIS A 149 19.64 3.59 -19.30
N SER A 150 20.14 2.50 -19.89
CA SER A 150 21.46 2.49 -20.47
C SER A 150 21.59 3.77 -21.29
N CYS A 151 22.38 4.71 -20.77
CA CYS A 151 22.86 5.86 -21.50
C CYS A 151 23.72 5.32 -22.64
N TRP A 152 23.10 5.01 -23.77
CA TRP A 152 23.80 4.78 -25.03
C TRP A 152 24.28 6.14 -25.53
N TRP A 153 25.43 6.58 -25.04
CA TRP A 153 26.25 7.58 -25.72
C TRP A 153 27.41 6.84 -26.39
N THR A 154 27.25 6.56 -27.68
CA THR A 154 28.32 6.45 -28.66
C THR A 154 27.88 7.21 -29.89
#